data_AF-A0AAV1YW28-F1
#
_entry.id   AF-A0AAV1YW28-F1
#
_cell.length_a   1.000
_cell.length_b   1.000
_cell.length_c   1.000
_cell.angle_alpha   90.00
_cell.angle_beta   90.00
_cell.angle_gamma   90.00
#
_symmetry.space_group_name_H-M   'P 1'
#
loop_
_entity.id
_entity.type
_entity.pdbx_description
1 polymer ?
#
loop_
_entity_poly.entity_id
_entity_poly.type
_entity_poly.pdbx_seq_one_letter_code
_entity_poly.pdbx_strand_id
1 'polypeptide(L)'
;MNHMLSHTKEKPFKCSVCGRCFSEKSTLNKHYRTHTKEKPYSCNICNKSFSRGASLKLHYRIHTKEKPYSCDICSKSFNRDWSLKKHILSHHNTEPSQYVCEVCNKSFSQTSYLKSHRFIHEKDCNYVKENIKLEVE
;
A
#
# COMPACT_ATOMS: atom_id res chain seq x y z
N MET A 1 7.34 -26.49 5.25
CA MET A 1 6.66 -25.19 4.97
C MET A 1 5.37 -25.53 4.27
N ASN A 2 4.23 -25.49 4.97
CA ASN A 2 2.97 -25.99 4.42
C ASN A 2 2.27 -24.94 3.55
N HIS A 3 2.56 -24.99 2.25
CA HIS A 3 1.86 -24.25 1.19
C HIS A 3 0.32 -24.44 1.25
N MET A 4 -0.15 -25.57 1.79
CA MET A 4 -1.57 -25.91 1.91
C MET A 4 -2.39 -24.94 2.78
N LEU A 5 -1.77 -24.30 3.80
CA LEU A 5 -2.46 -23.35 4.68
C LEU A 5 -2.67 -21.97 4.05
N SER A 6 -2.11 -21.68 2.87
CA SER A 6 -2.42 -20.43 2.17
C SER A 6 -3.72 -20.50 1.36
N HIS A 7 -4.20 -21.71 1.06
CA HIS A 7 -5.43 -21.93 0.29
C HIS A 7 -6.69 -22.03 1.17
N THR A 8 -6.55 -22.47 2.42
CA THR A 8 -7.62 -22.38 3.40
C THR A 8 -7.58 -21.00 4.03
N LYS A 9 -8.71 -20.27 4.13
CA LYS A 9 -8.77 -18.93 4.76
C LYS A 9 -8.47 -18.96 6.27
N GLU A 10 -7.96 -20.06 6.80
CA GLU A 10 -7.65 -20.26 8.20
C GLU A 10 -6.45 -19.40 8.59
N LYS A 11 -6.67 -18.54 9.58
CA LYS A 11 -5.65 -17.66 10.15
C LYS A 11 -5.49 -18.01 11.63
N PRO A 12 -4.86 -19.15 11.97
CA PRO A 12 -4.85 -19.65 13.33
C PRO A 12 -4.01 -18.79 14.29
N PHE A 13 -3.11 -17.94 13.76
CA PHE A 13 -2.21 -17.14 14.58
C PHE A 13 -2.79 -15.76 14.86
N LYS A 14 -3.35 -15.56 16.05
CA LYS A 14 -3.94 -14.29 16.49
C LYS A 14 -2.92 -13.40 17.22
N CYS A 15 -2.88 -12.12 16.87
CA CYS A 15 -2.13 -11.10 17.61
C CYS A 15 -2.85 -10.78 18.92
N SER A 16 -2.15 -10.95 20.04
CA SER A 16 -2.67 -10.63 21.38
C SER A 16 -2.90 -9.13 21.61
N VAL A 17 -2.22 -8.25 20.86
CA VAL A 17 -2.30 -6.79 21.07
C VAL A 17 -3.47 -6.15 20.32
N CYS A 18 -3.72 -6.55 19.08
CA CYS A 18 -4.77 -5.95 18.24
C CYS A 18 -5.80 -6.95 17.71
N GLY A 19 -5.72 -8.22 18.11
CA GLY A 19 -6.65 -9.27 17.67
C GLY A 19 -6.52 -9.71 16.21
N ARG A 20 -5.62 -9.11 15.42
CA ARG A 20 -5.45 -9.44 14.00
C ARG A 20 -4.91 -10.85 13.81
N CYS A 21 -5.53 -11.62 12.91
CA CYS A 21 -5.15 -12.99 12.62
C CYS A 21 -4.23 -13.12 11.39
N PHE A 22 -3.32 -14.09 11.43
CA PHE A 22 -2.33 -14.40 10.41
C PHE A 22 -2.33 -15.90 10.11
N SER A 23 -2.03 -16.25 8.85
CA SER A 23 -1.90 -17.65 8.39
C SER A 23 -0.61 -18.30 8.87
N GLU A 24 0.42 -17.51 9.20
CA GLU A 24 1.71 -18.02 9.64
C GLU A 24 2.22 -17.31 10.90
N LYS A 25 2.83 -18.10 11.80
CA LYS A 25 3.55 -17.57 12.98
C LYS A 25 4.68 -16.61 12.59
N SER A 26 5.38 -16.88 11.48
CA SER A 26 6.46 -16.02 10.98
C SER A 26 5.95 -14.61 10.66
N THR A 27 4.75 -14.51 10.09
CA THR A 27 4.10 -13.25 9.71
C THR A 27 3.53 -12.54 10.93
N LEU A 28 2.95 -13.29 11.87
CA LEU A 28 2.54 -12.74 13.17
C LEU A 28 3.74 -12.13 13.92
N ASN A 29 4.88 -12.81 14.01
CA ASN A 29 6.08 -12.28 14.66
C ASN A 29 6.59 -10.99 13.99
N LYS A 30 6.61 -10.94 12.65
CA LYS A 30 6.94 -9.71 11.92
C LYS A 30 5.96 -8.58 12.22
N HIS A 31 4.67 -8.89 12.37
CA HIS A 31 3.65 -7.92 12.75
C HIS A 31 3.80 -7.43 14.19
N TYR A 32 4.15 -8.29 15.15
CA TYR A 32 4.38 -7.89 16.54
C TYR A 32 5.40 -6.75 16.68
N ARG A 33 6.41 -6.71 15.79
CA ARG A 33 7.39 -5.60 15.75
C ARG A 33 6.77 -4.23 15.47
N THR A 34 5.56 -4.18 14.91
CA THR A 34 4.83 -2.91 14.72
C THR A 34 4.28 -2.33 16.02
N HIS A 35 4.03 -3.20 17.01
CA HIS A 35 3.62 -2.82 18.36
C HIS A 35 4.83 -2.45 19.21
N THR A 36 5.84 -3.33 19.26
CA THR A 36 7.05 -3.12 20.08
C THR A 36 8.01 -2.08 19.54
N LYS A 37 7.87 -1.68 18.27
CA LYS A 37 8.79 -0.81 17.53
C LYS A 37 10.21 -1.37 17.40
N GLU A 38 10.40 -2.67 17.64
CA GLU A 38 11.68 -3.36 17.47
C GLU A 38 12.19 -3.23 16.03
N LYS A 39 13.43 -2.80 15.89
CA LYS A 39 14.11 -2.58 14.60
C LYS A 39 15.48 -3.28 14.60
N PRO A 40 15.52 -4.61 14.49
CA PRO A 40 16.77 -5.36 14.66
C PRO A 40 17.74 -5.23 13.47
N TYR A 41 17.32 -4.60 12.36
CA TYR A 41 18.14 -4.48 11.16
C TYR A 41 18.66 -3.05 11.02
N SER A 42 19.93 -2.81 11.34
CA SER A 42 20.55 -1.48 11.27
C SER A 42 21.41 -1.31 10.02
N CYS A 43 21.33 -0.12 9.41
CA CYS A 43 22.23 0.31 8.34
C CYS A 43 23.58 0.70 8.92
N ASN A 44 24.67 0.11 8.46
CA ASN A 44 26.01 0.43 8.93
C ASN A 44 26.56 1.76 8.38
N ILE A 45 25.90 2.36 7.38
CA ILE A 45 26.33 3.63 6.77
C ILE A 45 25.73 4.84 7.51
N CYS A 46 24.46 4.76 7.93
CA CYS A 46 23.77 5.90 8.55
C CYS A 46 23.07 5.56 9.88
N ASN A 47 23.32 4.38 10.45
CA ASN A 47 22.73 3.89 11.71
C ASN A 47 21.20 3.83 11.74
N LYS A 48 20.52 3.97 10.59
CA LYS A 48 19.07 3.87 10.50
C LYS A 48 18.62 2.42 10.64
N SER A 49 17.69 2.15 11.55
CA SER A 49 17.20 0.80 11.82
C SER A 49 15.81 0.52 11.24
N PHE A 50 15.58 -0.74 10.87
CA PHE A 50 14.37 -1.25 10.22
C PHE A 50 13.85 -2.50 10.93
N SER A 51 12.54 -2.72 10.89
CA SER A 51 11.89 -3.91 11.47
C SER A 51 12.02 -5.17 10.62
N ARG A 52 12.45 -5.03 9.36
CA ARG A 52 12.56 -6.11 8.36
C ARG A 52 13.87 -5.99 7.56
N GLY A 53 14.55 -7.11 7.34
CA GLY A 53 15.78 -7.16 6.54
C GLY A 53 15.58 -6.72 5.09
N ALA A 54 14.44 -7.07 4.47
CA ALA A 54 14.11 -6.60 3.12
C ALA A 54 14.00 -5.06 3.04
N SER A 55 13.52 -4.41 4.11
CA SER A 55 13.47 -2.95 4.17
C SER A 55 14.86 -2.32 4.29
N LEU A 56 15.78 -2.96 5.03
CA LEU A 56 17.18 -2.56 5.07
C LEU A 56 17.88 -2.76 3.70
N LYS A 57 17.70 -3.91 3.05
CA LYS A 57 18.23 -4.17 1.69
C LYS A 57 17.78 -3.11 0.70
N LEU A 58 16.49 -2.76 0.72
CA LEU A 58 15.94 -1.71 -0.12
C LEU A 58 16.50 -0.32 0.23
N HIS A 59 16.74 -0.05 1.51
CA HIS A 59 17.33 1.19 1.97
C HIS A 59 18.79 1.35 1.49
N TYR A 60 19.59 0.28 1.44
CA TYR A 60 20.96 0.35 0.91
C TYR A 60 21.05 0.92 -0.50
N ARG A 61 20.00 0.76 -1.32
CA ARG A 61 19.94 1.37 -2.67
C ARG A 61 20.02 2.89 -2.66
N ILE A 62 19.70 3.55 -1.54
CA ILE A 62 19.86 5.00 -1.40
C ILE A 62 21.35 5.36 -1.33
N HIS A 63 22.16 4.53 -0.68
CA HIS A 63 23.61 4.74 -0.57
C HIS A 63 24.33 4.36 -1.86
N THR A 64 23.97 3.24 -2.48
CA THR A 64 24.59 2.78 -3.73
C THR A 64 24.08 3.50 -4.97
N LYS A 65 22.97 4.25 -4.85
CA LYS A 65 22.23 4.86 -5.96
C LYS A 65 21.72 3.84 -7.00
N GLU A 66 21.65 2.57 -6.63
CA GLU A 66 21.15 1.49 -7.50
C GLU A 66 19.67 1.73 -7.86
N LYS A 67 19.37 1.72 -9.16
CA LYS A 67 18.03 1.91 -9.72
C LYS A 67 17.72 0.80 -10.72
N PRO A 68 17.40 -0.42 -10.26
CA PRO A 68 17.30 -1.58 -11.15
C PRO A 68 16.03 -1.62 -11.99
N TYR A 69 15.09 -0.69 -11.79
CA TYR A 69 13.82 -0.66 -12.53
C TYR A 69 13.82 0.53 -13.48
N SER A 70 13.92 0.28 -14.78
CA SER A 70 13.91 1.33 -15.81
C SER A 70 12.57 1.39 -16.53
N CYS A 71 12.18 2.60 -16.93
CA CYS A 71 11.03 2.83 -17.80
C CYS A 71 11.47 2.67 -19.25
N ASP A 72 10.85 1.74 -19.97
CA ASP A 72 11.21 1.47 -21.36
C ASP A 72 10.76 2.59 -22.32
N ILE A 73 9.87 3.48 -21.88
CA ILE A 73 9.33 4.59 -22.69
C ILE A 73 10.22 5.83 -22.63
N CYS A 74 10.71 6.20 -21.44
CA CYS A 74 11.50 7.43 -21.26
C CYS A 74 12.87 7.21 -20.60
N SER A 75 13.30 5.96 -20.45
CA SER A 75 14.60 5.56 -19.86
C SER A 75 14.85 6.03 -18.42
N LYS A 76 13.84 6.57 -17.72
CA LYS A 76 13.99 6.94 -16.30
C LYS A 76 14.06 5.70 -15.41
N SER A 77 15.03 5.66 -14.51
CA SER A 77 15.23 4.53 -13.58
C SER A 77 14.83 4.84 -12.12
N PHE A 78 14.35 3.81 -11.43
CA PHE A 78 13.79 3.84 -10.08
C PHE A 78 14.43 2.76 -9.20
N ASN A 79 14.48 3.00 -7.89
CA ASN A 79 15.01 2.05 -6.91
C ASN A 79 13.98 1.01 -6.42
N ARG A 80 12.71 1.16 -6.83
CA ARG A 80 11.55 0.32 -6.45
C ARG A 80 10.65 0.08 -7.66
N ASP A 81 10.06 -1.12 -7.73
CA ASP A 81 9.15 -1.54 -8.80
C ASP A 81 7.87 -0.70 -8.81
N TRP A 82 7.26 -0.48 -7.64
CA TRP A 82 6.00 0.26 -7.55
C TRP A 82 6.17 1.73 -7.94
N SER A 83 7.38 2.28 -7.74
CA SER A 83 7.69 3.64 -8.17
C SER A 83 7.75 3.76 -9.70
N LEU A 84 8.29 2.74 -10.38
CA LEU A 84 8.23 2.63 -11.83
C LEU A 84 6.77 2.47 -12.30
N LYS A 85 6.00 1.55 -11.72
CA LYS A 85 4.58 1.35 -12.08
C LYS A 85 3.76 2.63 -11.93
N LYS A 86 3.95 3.34 -10.81
CA LYS A 86 3.32 4.64 -10.56
C LYS A 86 3.72 5.67 -11.61
N HIS A 87 5.01 5.74 -11.95
CA HIS A 87 5.50 6.65 -12.97
C HIS A 87 4.87 6.36 -14.34
N ILE A 88 4.84 5.10 -14.78
CA ILE A 88 4.21 4.70 -16.05
C ILE A 88 2.72 5.09 -16.04
N LEU A 89 2.00 4.75 -14.97
CA LEU A 89 0.58 5.04 -14.85
C LEU A 89 0.26 6.55 -14.86
N SER A 90 1.15 7.40 -14.34
CA SER A 90 0.88 8.85 -14.25
C SER A 90 1.47 9.68 -15.38
N HIS A 91 2.53 9.22 -16.04
CA HIS A 91 3.24 9.98 -17.07
C HIS A 91 3.06 9.41 -18.47
N HIS A 92 2.75 8.12 -18.61
CA HIS A 92 2.58 7.47 -19.90
C HIS A 92 1.14 6.99 -20.14
N ASN A 93 0.27 7.00 -19.11
CA ASN A 93 -1.16 6.65 -19.18
C ASN A 93 -1.42 5.43 -20.08
N THR A 94 -0.61 4.37 -19.92
CA THR A 94 -0.64 3.21 -20.83
C THR A 94 -1.79 2.25 -20.52
N GLU A 95 -2.45 2.40 -19.38
CA GLU A 95 -3.60 1.60 -18.94
C GLU A 95 -4.74 2.54 -18.52
N PRO A 96 -6.02 2.14 -18.71
CA PRO A 96 -7.15 2.88 -18.16
C PRO A 96 -6.95 3.15 -16.67
N SER A 97 -7.30 4.35 -16.25
CA SER A 97 -7.22 4.75 -14.84
C SER A 97 -7.99 3.77 -13.96
N GLN A 98 -7.27 2.98 -13.16
CA GLN A 98 -7.84 1.97 -12.28
C GLN A 98 -8.66 2.54 -11.11
N TYR A 99 -8.54 3.84 -10.80
CA TYR A 99 -9.24 4.46 -9.68
C TYR A 99 -10.27 5.46 -10.19
N VAL A 100 -11.53 5.06 -10.17
CA VAL A 100 -12.66 5.89 -10.60
C VAL A 100 -13.47 6.32 -9.39
N CYS A 101 -13.94 7.57 -9.38
CA CYS A 101 -14.93 8.02 -8.43
C CYS A 101 -16.31 7.50 -8.85
N GLU A 102 -16.93 6.67 -8.02
CA GLU A 102 -18.25 6.11 -8.31
C GLU A 102 -19.38 7.15 -8.29
N VAL A 103 -19.16 8.32 -7.68
CA VAL A 103 -20.16 9.39 -7.59
C VAL A 103 -20.19 10.25 -8.86
N CYS A 104 -19.02 10.57 -9.44
CA CYS A 104 -18.92 11.50 -10.57
C CYS A 104 -18.14 10.96 -11.77
N ASN A 105 -17.78 9.67 -11.76
CA ASN A 105 -16.98 8.96 -12.76
C ASN A 105 -15.63 9.60 -13.13
N LYS A 106 -15.12 10.53 -12.32
CA LYS A 106 -13.76 11.07 -12.51
C LYS A 106 -12.71 10.00 -12.26
N SER A 107 -11.75 9.92 -13.18
CA SER A 107 -10.65 8.97 -13.18
C SER A 107 -9.39 9.56 -12.56
N PHE A 108 -8.66 8.76 -11.78
CA PHE A 108 -7.44 9.14 -11.07
C PHE A 108 -6.33 8.09 -11.25
N SER A 109 -5.11 8.54 -11.50
CA SER A 109 -3.93 7.67 -11.57
C SER A 109 -3.49 7.11 -10.22
N GLN A 110 -4.02 7.60 -9.09
CA GLN A 110 -3.63 7.17 -7.74
C GLN A 110 -4.82 7.13 -6.78
N THR A 111 -4.87 6.08 -5.94
CA THR A 111 -5.90 5.94 -4.88
C THR A 111 -5.88 7.10 -3.87
N SER A 112 -4.71 7.68 -3.57
CA SER A 112 -4.63 8.83 -2.65
C SER A 112 -5.36 10.04 -3.19
N TYR A 113 -5.24 10.30 -4.50
CA TYR A 113 -5.96 11.40 -5.15
C TYR A 113 -7.46 11.15 -5.19
N LEU A 114 -7.88 9.91 -5.47
CA LEU A 114 -9.29 9.55 -5.37
C LEU A 114 -9.82 9.72 -3.94
N LYS A 115 -9.09 9.26 -2.92
CA LYS A 115 -9.48 9.45 -1.50
C LYS A 115 -9.60 10.92 -1.15
N SER A 116 -8.62 11.74 -1.54
CA SER A 116 -8.69 13.20 -1.33
C SER A 116 -9.86 13.83 -2.08
N HIS A 117 -10.14 13.38 -3.29
CA HIS A 117 -11.27 13.85 -4.10
C HIS A 117 -12.63 13.48 -3.47
N ARG A 118 -12.75 12.30 -2.85
CA ARG A 118 -14.01 11.86 -2.21
C ARG A 118 -14.50 12.81 -1.11
N PHE A 119 -13.59 13.50 -0.40
CA PHE A 119 -13.97 14.52 0.58
C PHE A 119 -14.73 15.71 -0.01
N ILE A 120 -14.66 15.95 -1.32
CA ILE A 120 -15.45 17.00 -1.97
C ILE A 120 -16.94 16.62 -1.90
N HIS A 121 -17.27 15.35 -2.21
CA HIS A 121 -18.64 14.85 -2.13
C HIS A 121 -19.17 14.79 -0.68
N GLU A 122 -18.29 14.60 0.31
CA GLU A 122 -18.66 14.62 1.73
C GLU A 122 -18.86 16.04 2.28
N LYS A 123 -18.35 17.08 1.59
CA LYS A 123 -18.49 18.49 1.98
C LYS A 123 -19.63 19.21 1.27
N ASP A 124 -20.13 18.67 0.18
CA ASP A 124 -21.32 19.19 -0.48
C ASP A 124 -22.58 18.65 0.24
N CYS A 125 -23.20 19.51 1.05
CA CYS A 125 -24.44 19.31 1.84
C CYS A 125 -25.69 18.90 1.01
N ASN A 126 -25.52 18.56 -0.27
CA ASN A 126 -26.61 18.21 -1.19
C ASN A 126 -26.71 16.70 -1.50
N TYR A 127 -25.73 15.86 -1.17
CA TYR A 127 -25.82 14.41 -1.47
C TYR A 127 -26.66 13.62 -0.44
N VAL A 128 -26.80 14.13 0.79
CA VAL A 128 -27.55 13.43 1.85
C VAL A 128 -29.08 13.60 1.69
N LYS A 129 -29.55 14.60 0.93
CA LYS A 129 -30.99 14.91 0.85
C LYS A 129 -31.78 14.09 -0.16
N GLU A 130 -31.15 13.44 -1.14
CA GLU A 130 -31.87 12.66 -2.16
C GLU A 130 -31.96 11.16 -1.87
N ASN A 131 -31.26 10.65 -0.84
CA ASN A 131 -31.30 9.22 -0.46
C ASN A 131 -32.06 8.94 0.86
N ILE A 132 -32.81 9.92 1.40
CA ILE A 132 -33.74 9.73 2.53
C ILE A 132 -35.16 10.11 2.11
N LYS A 133 -35.68 9.50 1.05
CA LYS A 133 -37.11 9.61 0.72
C LYS A 133 -37.75 8.32 0.20
N LEU A 134 -37.19 7.15 0.55
CA LEU A 134 -37.76 5.85 0.18
C LEU A 134 -37.97 4.84 1.34
N GLU A 135 -37.86 5.23 2.61
CA GLU A 135 -38.16 4.30 3.72
C GLU A 135 -38.84 4.94 4.95
N VAL A 136 -39.84 5.82 4.78
CA VAL A 136 -40.86 6.00 5.84
C VAL A 136 -42.22 6.34 5.20
N GLU A 137 -43.12 5.35 5.26
CA GLU A 137 -44.58 5.32 4.99
C GLU A 137 -45.09 5.70 3.59
#